data_AF-A0A0K3CE28-F1
#
_entry.id   AF-A0A0K3CE28-F1
#
_cell.length_a   1.000
_cell.length_b   1.000
_cell.length_c   1.000
_cell.angle_alpha   90.00
_cell.angle_beta   90.00
_cell.angle_gamma   90.00
#
_symmetry.space_group_name_H-M   'P 1'
#
loop_
_entity.id
_entity.type
_entity.pdbx_description
1 polymer ?
#
loop_
_entity_poly.entity_id
_entity_poly.type
_entity_poly.pdbx_seq_one_letter_code
_entity_poly.pdbx_strand_id
1 'polypeptide(L)'
;MVQAPEGFVYVGDTAKLHDSHRWVVTLRSWTRPELHVSVLLYRQSRPPGAYSGVEKWYSIANECPHLGLPLEQGDIEDLFIEGDERDEEDGDYHPSQGPLILCPHHEYDFDLLGGHSSTGMKACTYRLEVREGGKLWMEALGDVGDDYRVIGLRAVSERFADSYNSTPDLSSLSLSGYPASEPLTIVSYCRAILLAPTPAFKVSLTRTLVSLFRSGSLTRLADPSTDPPHPYEPYRAPPTVVVASGKTKTLGKGGTVASRARMLHALANIELWAIDLAVDHIARFYDWRLGDLEGKKGKKMGWEFVADFLKVAEDEAKHFSLLAERLDELGRPYGSLPVHAGLWESALQTSHSLFARLAIVALVHEARGLDTNPTQIKRCRNAGDERTAEVLEVIHADELTHVAAGHRHFTRLCAALDPPADPVTLFRGQVAEHFYGAVRGPFNEKDREKAGLGRDWYEDLKGRGVVRTAEGKVEVQLEQ
;
A
#
# COMPACT_ATOMS: atom_id res chain seq x y z
N MET A 1 14.39 3.86 26.54
CA MET A 1 13.67 2.80 25.81
C MET A 1 13.10 1.86 26.85
N VAL A 2 11.78 1.72 26.92
CA VAL A 2 11.17 0.64 27.71
C VAL A 2 11.54 -0.63 26.97
N GLN A 3 12.26 -1.54 27.64
CA GLN A 3 12.71 -2.79 27.04
C GLN A 3 11.46 -3.60 26.65
N ALA A 4 11.42 -4.09 25.40
CA ALA A 4 10.28 -4.89 24.95
C ALA A 4 10.20 -6.15 25.85
N PRO A 5 9.04 -6.43 26.45
CA PRO A 5 8.83 -7.65 27.20
C PRO A 5 8.95 -8.85 26.25
N GLU A 6 9.52 -9.95 26.75
CA GLU A 6 9.67 -11.17 25.98
C GLU A 6 8.29 -11.64 25.45
N GLY A 7 8.19 -11.89 24.15
CA GLY A 7 6.94 -12.31 23.51
C GLY A 7 5.91 -11.21 23.25
N PHE A 8 6.26 -9.91 23.31
CA PHE A 8 5.33 -8.82 22.98
C PHE A 8 5.94 -7.77 22.04
N VAL A 9 5.11 -7.26 21.13
CA VAL A 9 5.41 -6.18 20.18
C VAL A 9 4.71 -4.89 20.63
N TYR A 10 5.47 -3.80 20.68
CA TYR A 10 4.91 -2.48 20.98
C TYR A 10 4.08 -1.97 19.80
N VAL A 11 2.81 -1.65 20.03
CA VAL A 11 1.90 -1.13 19.00
C VAL A 11 1.91 0.39 18.98
N GLY A 12 1.68 1.03 20.13
CA GLY A 12 1.56 2.49 20.21
C GLY A 12 1.06 2.98 21.57
N ASP A 13 1.06 4.30 21.74
CA ASP A 13 0.47 4.95 22.92
C ASP A 13 -1.06 4.96 22.75
N THR A 14 -1.81 4.46 23.74
CA THR A 14 -3.28 4.42 23.69
C THR A 14 -3.86 5.81 23.45
N ALA A 15 -3.27 6.85 24.06
CA ALA A 15 -3.61 8.26 23.86
C ALA A 15 -3.75 8.66 22.38
N LYS A 16 -2.85 8.18 21.51
CA LYS A 16 -2.88 8.44 20.06
C LYS A 16 -3.84 7.52 19.31
N LEU A 17 -3.99 6.30 19.81
CA LEU A 17 -4.92 5.34 19.23
C LEU A 17 -6.38 5.68 19.54
N HIS A 18 -6.67 6.64 20.43
CA HIS A 18 -8.04 7.00 20.76
C HIS A 18 -8.80 7.71 19.62
N ASP A 19 -8.09 8.18 18.59
CA ASP A 19 -8.66 8.93 17.46
C ASP A 19 -9.55 8.08 16.53
N SER A 20 -9.48 6.75 16.65
CA SER A 20 -10.35 5.81 15.94
C SER A 20 -10.67 4.60 16.84
N HIS A 21 -11.84 3.96 16.65
CA HIS A 21 -12.10 2.68 17.32
C HIS A 21 -11.41 1.52 16.60
N ARG A 22 -10.97 1.71 15.35
CA ARG A 22 -10.37 0.65 14.54
C ARG A 22 -9.03 1.08 13.97
N TRP A 23 -8.05 0.19 14.10
CA TRP A 23 -6.70 0.40 13.58
C TRP A 23 -6.20 -0.84 12.87
N VAL A 24 -5.49 -0.66 11.77
CA VAL A 24 -4.76 -1.74 11.09
C VAL A 24 -3.28 -1.56 11.39
N VAL A 25 -2.70 -2.60 12.01
CA VAL A 25 -1.27 -2.71 12.29
C VAL A 25 -0.64 -3.60 11.24
N THR A 26 0.37 -3.10 10.55
CA THR A 26 1.19 -3.89 9.63
C THR A 26 2.47 -4.31 10.34
N LEU A 27 2.68 -5.61 10.40
CA LEU A 27 3.84 -6.24 11.02
C LEU A 27 4.66 -6.96 9.97
N ARG A 28 5.97 -7.02 10.20
CA ARG A 28 6.91 -7.80 9.39
C ARG A 28 7.81 -8.63 10.29
N SER A 29 8.04 -9.89 9.92
CA SER A 29 9.06 -10.72 10.56
C SER A 29 10.45 -10.33 10.05
N TRP A 30 11.39 -10.15 10.98
CA TRP A 30 12.79 -9.89 10.68
C TRP A 30 13.58 -11.16 10.34
N THR A 31 13.17 -12.29 10.92
CA THR A 31 13.75 -13.62 10.71
C THR A 31 13.26 -14.27 9.43
N ARG A 32 12.00 -13.99 9.05
CA ARG A 32 11.32 -14.52 7.85
C ARG A 32 10.76 -13.37 7.01
N PRO A 33 11.61 -12.71 6.20
CA PRO A 33 11.30 -11.47 5.47
C PRO A 33 10.07 -11.50 4.54
N GLU A 34 9.64 -12.68 4.13
CA GLU A 34 8.44 -12.93 3.32
C GLU A 34 7.13 -12.88 4.11
N LEU A 35 7.19 -12.95 5.44
CA LEU A 35 6.02 -12.98 6.31
C LEU A 35 5.67 -11.58 6.80
N HIS A 36 4.60 -11.02 6.21
CA HIS A 36 3.93 -9.85 6.75
C HIS A 36 2.56 -10.25 7.28
N VAL A 37 2.15 -9.60 8.36
CA VAL A 37 0.83 -9.81 8.94
C VAL A 37 0.15 -8.46 9.09
N SER A 38 -1.09 -8.39 8.61
CA SER A 38 -1.99 -7.28 8.91
C SER A 38 -2.90 -7.69 10.07
N VAL A 39 -2.97 -6.88 11.12
CA VAL A 39 -3.83 -7.13 12.29
C VAL A 39 -4.80 -5.96 12.44
N LEU A 40 -6.10 -6.27 12.53
CA LEU A 40 -7.14 -5.31 12.88
C LEU A 40 -7.25 -5.25 14.40
N LEU A 41 -7.09 -4.06 14.95
CA LEU A 41 -7.36 -3.74 16.34
C LEU A 41 -8.73 -3.08 16.44
N TYR A 42 -9.50 -3.49 17.44
CA TYR A 42 -10.78 -2.91 17.77
C TYR A 42 -10.81 -2.44 19.22
N ARG A 43 -11.12 -1.17 19.42
CA ARG A 43 -11.33 -0.54 20.72
C ARG A 43 -12.83 -0.44 20.97
N GLN A 44 -13.33 -1.33 21.81
CA GLN A 44 -14.73 -1.32 22.21
C GLN A 44 -15.01 -0.10 23.09
N SER A 45 -16.03 0.67 22.70
CA SER A 45 -16.52 1.80 23.47
C SER A 45 -17.01 1.35 24.84
N ARG A 46 -16.95 2.24 25.83
CA ARG A 46 -17.59 1.97 27.13
C ARG A 46 -19.10 1.81 26.95
N PRO A 47 -19.75 0.84 27.61
CA PRO A 47 -21.20 0.75 27.61
C PRO A 47 -21.81 2.04 28.20
N PRO A 48 -22.92 2.54 27.65
CA PRO A 48 -23.60 3.71 28.21
C PRO A 48 -24.04 3.43 29.65
N GLY A 49 -23.58 4.23 30.61
CA GLY A 49 -23.97 4.12 32.04
C GLY A 49 -23.00 3.37 32.96
N ALA A 50 -21.89 2.82 32.45
CA ALA A 50 -20.88 2.17 33.28
C ALA A 50 -19.97 3.20 33.99
N TYR A 51 -20.05 3.25 35.33
CA TYR A 51 -19.22 4.15 36.17
C TYR A 51 -17.78 3.67 36.34
N SER A 52 -17.50 2.38 36.11
CA SER A 52 -16.17 1.78 36.25
C SER A 52 -16.00 0.57 35.32
N GLY A 53 -15.63 0.81 34.07
CA GLY A 53 -15.23 -0.24 33.12
C GLY A 53 -13.87 0.07 32.53
N VAL A 54 -12.98 -0.92 32.51
CA VAL A 54 -11.69 -0.84 31.81
C VAL A 54 -11.98 -0.90 30.31
N GLU A 55 -11.40 0.02 29.55
CA GLU A 55 -11.48 0.00 28.08
C GLU A 55 -10.90 -1.32 27.55
N LYS A 56 -11.66 -2.00 26.67
CA LYS A 56 -11.26 -3.29 26.11
C LYS A 56 -10.75 -3.12 24.69
N TRP A 57 -9.62 -3.76 24.43
CA TRP A 57 -8.99 -3.83 23.12
C TRP A 57 -9.02 -5.29 22.65
N TYR A 58 -9.41 -5.48 21.40
CA TYR A 58 -9.45 -6.78 20.74
C TYR A 58 -8.56 -6.73 19.50
N SER A 59 -8.07 -7.89 19.07
CA SER A 59 -7.34 -7.99 17.80
C SER A 59 -7.71 -9.25 17.03
N ILE A 60 -7.66 -9.14 15.71
CA ILE A 60 -7.87 -10.24 14.77
C ILE A 60 -6.97 -10.04 13.56
N ALA A 61 -6.48 -11.12 12.95
CA ALA A 61 -5.82 -11.05 11.65
C ALA A 61 -6.76 -10.35 10.65
N ASN A 62 -6.27 -9.33 9.97
CA ASN A 62 -7.02 -8.54 8.99
C ASN A 62 -7.13 -9.26 7.64
N GLU A 63 -7.26 -10.58 7.66
CA GLU A 63 -7.38 -11.43 6.48
C GLU A 63 -8.39 -12.52 6.82
N CYS A 64 -9.48 -12.56 6.05
CA CYS A 64 -10.50 -13.59 6.19
C CYS A 64 -9.90 -14.96 5.83
N PRO A 65 -9.97 -15.97 6.72
CA PRO A 65 -9.42 -17.31 6.47
C PRO A 65 -9.91 -18.00 5.18
N HIS A 66 -11.07 -17.57 4.64
CA HIS A 66 -11.63 -18.12 3.42
C HIS A 66 -10.82 -17.78 2.16
N LEU A 67 -10.56 -16.49 1.90
CA LEU A 67 -9.90 -16.02 0.67
C LEU A 67 -8.69 -15.09 0.90
N GLY A 68 -8.30 -14.83 2.14
CA GLY A 68 -7.24 -13.88 2.49
C GLY A 68 -7.61 -12.42 2.17
N LEU A 69 -8.90 -12.10 2.16
CA LEU A 69 -9.42 -10.76 1.87
C LEU A 69 -9.57 -9.94 3.15
N PRO A 70 -9.39 -8.60 3.10
CA PRO A 70 -9.39 -7.76 4.30
C PRO A 70 -10.68 -7.84 5.13
N LEU A 71 -10.56 -7.80 6.45
CA LEU A 71 -11.70 -7.76 7.39
C LEU A 71 -12.01 -6.36 7.90
N GLU A 72 -11.12 -5.39 7.72
CA GLU A 72 -11.18 -4.04 8.31
C GLU A 72 -12.49 -3.25 8.07
N GLN A 73 -13.21 -3.50 6.98
CA GLN A 73 -14.50 -2.87 6.68
C GLN A 73 -15.71 -3.72 7.09
N GLY A 74 -15.48 -4.85 7.76
CA GLY A 74 -16.54 -5.68 8.30
C GLY A 74 -17.33 -4.96 9.38
N ASP A 75 -18.64 -5.15 9.39
CA ASP A 75 -19.48 -4.67 10.50
C ASP A 75 -19.08 -5.41 11.78
N ILE A 76 -18.95 -4.65 12.87
CA ILE A 76 -18.67 -5.22 14.19
C ILE A 76 -19.92 -5.06 15.04
N GLU A 77 -20.48 -6.18 15.47
CA GLU A 77 -21.57 -6.22 16.43
C GLU A 77 -20.99 -6.16 17.84
N ASP A 78 -21.17 -5.03 18.52
CA ASP A 78 -20.80 -4.84 19.91
C ASP A 78 -21.74 -5.62 20.84
N LEU A 79 -21.40 -6.87 21.09
CA LEU A 79 -22.05 -7.67 22.13
C LEU A 79 -21.43 -7.29 23.48
N PHE A 80 -22.20 -6.57 24.31
CA PHE A 80 -21.85 -6.27 25.69
C PHE A 80 -22.34 -7.40 26.60
N ILE A 81 -21.44 -8.00 27.37
CA ILE A 81 -21.85 -8.91 28.45
C ILE A 81 -22.08 -8.08 29.71
N GLU A 82 -23.27 -8.18 30.29
CA GLU A 82 -23.50 -7.88 31.70
C GLU A 82 -23.29 -9.18 32.51
N GLY A 83 -22.25 -9.24 33.35
CA GLY A 83 -22.06 -10.34 34.32
C GLY A 83 -20.86 -11.27 34.03
N ASP A 84 -20.07 -11.52 35.08
CA ASP A 84 -18.93 -12.45 35.11
C ASP A 84 -19.41 -13.83 35.60
N GLU A 85 -20.46 -14.39 34.98
CA GLU A 85 -20.93 -15.74 35.29
C GLU A 85 -20.20 -16.73 34.37
N ARG A 86 -19.00 -17.12 34.80
CA ARG A 86 -18.35 -18.34 34.28
C ARG A 86 -19.12 -19.53 34.82
N ASP A 87 -20.08 -20.03 34.05
CA ASP A 87 -20.58 -21.39 34.24
C ASP A 87 -19.51 -22.35 33.71
N GLU A 88 -18.61 -22.81 34.61
CA GLU A 88 -17.57 -23.81 34.33
C GLU A 88 -18.11 -25.26 34.30
N GLU A 89 -19.42 -25.49 34.13
CA GLU A 89 -20.00 -26.83 34.29
C GLU A 89 -20.24 -27.63 32.99
N ASP A 90 -20.24 -27.04 31.80
CA ASP A 90 -20.38 -27.81 30.56
C ASP A 90 -19.35 -27.37 29.51
N GLY A 91 -18.47 -28.30 29.11
CA GLY A 91 -17.39 -28.11 28.14
C GLY A 91 -17.82 -27.89 26.68
N ASP A 92 -19.00 -27.31 26.46
CA ASP A 92 -19.47 -26.89 25.14
C ASP A 92 -19.15 -25.41 24.92
N TYR A 93 -18.33 -25.13 23.91
CA TYR A 93 -18.03 -23.79 23.43
C TYR A 93 -19.33 -23.07 23.04
N HIS A 94 -19.74 -22.05 23.79
CA HIS A 94 -20.91 -21.23 23.47
C HIS A 94 -20.52 -20.09 22.52
N PRO A 95 -21.03 -20.05 21.27
CA PRO A 95 -20.70 -18.98 20.33
C PRO A 95 -21.52 -17.74 20.66
N SER A 96 -21.01 -16.83 21.51
CA SER A 96 -21.44 -15.41 21.67
C SER A 96 -20.98 -14.77 23.00
N GLN A 97 -19.67 -14.67 23.24
CA GLN A 97 -19.15 -14.03 24.47
C GLN A 97 -18.29 -12.76 24.24
N GLY A 98 -18.30 -12.18 23.03
CA GLY A 98 -17.56 -10.96 22.73
C GLY A 98 -17.98 -10.36 21.39
N PRO A 99 -17.41 -9.20 20.99
CA PRO A 99 -17.74 -8.58 19.72
C PRO A 99 -17.52 -9.54 18.54
N LEU A 100 -18.41 -9.50 17.56
CA LEU A 100 -18.34 -10.31 16.34
C LEU A 100 -18.04 -9.39 15.16
N ILE A 101 -17.14 -9.80 14.27
CA ILE A 101 -16.92 -9.13 12.99
C ILE A 101 -17.49 -9.96 11.85
N LEU A 102 -18.28 -9.32 10.98
CA LEU A 102 -18.80 -9.92 9.77
C LEU A 102 -17.87 -9.63 8.60
N CYS A 103 -17.42 -10.68 7.90
CA CYS A 103 -16.59 -10.54 6.71
C CYS A 103 -17.38 -9.82 5.61
N PRO A 104 -16.89 -8.67 5.10
CA PRO A 104 -17.63 -7.88 4.12
C PRO A 104 -17.78 -8.58 2.76
N HIS A 105 -17.02 -9.66 2.52
CA HIS A 105 -16.98 -10.33 1.23
C HIS A 105 -17.86 -11.59 1.14
N HIS A 106 -18.15 -12.26 2.26
CA HIS A 106 -18.75 -13.62 2.22
C HIS A 106 -19.68 -13.94 3.40
N GLU A 107 -20.12 -12.94 4.17
CA GLU A 107 -21.07 -13.11 5.30
C GLU A 107 -20.58 -14.04 6.43
N TYR A 108 -19.31 -14.44 6.46
CA TYR A 108 -18.73 -15.20 7.57
C TYR A 108 -18.52 -14.32 8.80
N ASP A 109 -19.00 -14.77 9.95
CA ASP A 109 -18.77 -14.16 11.26
C ASP A 109 -17.46 -14.67 11.89
N PHE A 110 -16.78 -13.82 12.66
CA PHE A 110 -15.64 -14.21 13.49
C PHE A 110 -15.72 -13.49 14.84
N ASP A 111 -15.61 -14.24 15.94
CA ASP A 111 -15.55 -13.64 17.27
C ASP A 111 -14.17 -12.99 17.53
N LEU A 112 -14.14 -11.81 18.12
CA LEU A 112 -12.89 -11.09 18.37
C LEU A 112 -12.12 -11.57 19.63
N LEU A 113 -12.63 -12.58 20.34
CA LEU A 113 -11.94 -13.16 21.51
C LEU A 113 -11.00 -14.29 21.10
N GLY A 114 -11.54 -15.30 20.42
CA GLY A 114 -10.85 -16.51 19.99
C GLY A 114 -10.80 -16.71 18.48
N GLY A 115 -11.48 -15.87 17.69
CA GLY A 115 -11.43 -15.89 16.23
C GLY A 115 -12.28 -16.97 15.57
N HIS A 116 -13.14 -17.68 16.31
CA HIS A 116 -13.97 -18.73 15.74
C HIS A 116 -15.15 -18.14 14.98
N SER A 117 -15.56 -18.86 13.93
CA SER A 117 -16.74 -18.59 13.13
C SER A 117 -17.82 -19.61 13.41
N SER A 118 -19.10 -19.21 13.30
CA SER A 118 -20.23 -20.15 13.27
C SER A 118 -20.10 -21.25 12.20
N THR A 119 -19.29 -21.00 11.16
CA THR A 119 -19.03 -21.93 10.06
C THR A 119 -17.89 -22.92 10.30
N GLY A 120 -17.27 -22.88 11.49
CA GLY A 120 -16.15 -23.75 11.87
C GLY A 120 -14.77 -23.29 11.39
N MET A 121 -14.69 -22.15 10.69
CA MET A 121 -13.42 -21.48 10.41
C MET A 121 -12.86 -20.78 11.66
N LYS A 122 -11.56 -20.52 11.65
CA LYS A 122 -10.88 -19.80 12.72
C LYS A 122 -9.89 -18.77 12.17
N ALA A 123 -10.11 -17.50 12.51
CA ALA A 123 -9.15 -16.43 12.33
C ALA A 123 -8.18 -16.37 13.51
N CYS A 124 -6.97 -15.87 13.30
CA CYS A 124 -6.02 -15.68 14.40
C CYS A 124 -6.38 -14.43 15.18
N THR A 125 -6.52 -14.53 16.50
CA THR A 125 -6.58 -13.39 17.42
C THR A 125 -5.27 -13.31 18.21
N TYR A 126 -4.90 -12.11 18.64
CA TYR A 126 -3.66 -11.88 19.40
C TYR A 126 -3.98 -11.18 20.71
N ARG A 127 -3.35 -11.62 21.80
CA ARG A 127 -3.57 -11.00 23.09
C ARG A 127 -3.04 -9.56 23.10
N LEU A 128 -3.86 -8.64 23.59
CA LEU A 128 -3.50 -7.23 23.77
C LEU A 128 -3.36 -6.88 25.25
N GLU A 129 -2.39 -6.05 25.58
CA GLU A 129 -2.15 -5.57 26.95
C GLU A 129 -1.87 -4.06 26.96
N VAL A 130 -2.67 -3.32 27.73
CA VAL A 130 -2.35 -1.93 28.07
C VAL A 130 -1.47 -1.95 29.32
N ARG A 131 -0.21 -1.51 29.18
CA ARG A 131 0.79 -1.50 30.25
C ARG A 131 0.98 -0.09 30.83
N GLU A 132 1.78 -0.02 31.90
CA GLU A 132 2.11 1.25 32.57
C GLU A 132 2.50 2.36 31.59
N GLY A 133 1.92 3.54 31.80
CA GLY A 133 2.10 4.69 30.92
C GLY A 133 1.17 4.73 29.70
N GLY A 134 0.14 3.87 29.64
CA GLY A 134 -0.86 3.89 28.56
C GLY A 134 -0.30 3.39 27.24
N LYS A 135 0.51 2.33 27.29
CA LYS A 135 1.14 1.72 26.11
C LYS A 135 0.44 0.44 25.74
N LEU A 136 -0.01 0.34 24.50
CA LEU A 136 -0.62 -0.86 23.96
C LEU A 136 0.46 -1.79 23.41
N TRP A 137 0.44 -3.04 23.88
CA TRP A 137 1.30 -4.12 23.46
C TRP A 137 0.45 -5.26 22.91
N MET A 138 1.00 -5.97 21.93
CA MET A 138 0.38 -7.15 21.33
C MET A 138 1.31 -8.33 21.47
N GLU A 139 0.77 -9.50 21.77
CA GLU A 139 1.51 -10.76 21.78
C GLU A 139 2.25 -10.96 20.44
N ALA A 140 3.51 -11.37 20.52
CA ALA A 140 4.33 -11.63 19.36
C ALA A 140 3.74 -12.77 18.52
N LEU A 141 3.80 -12.60 17.20
CA LEU A 141 3.25 -13.56 16.26
C LEU A 141 4.28 -14.66 15.98
N GLY A 142 3.79 -15.86 15.63
CA GLY A 142 4.64 -16.94 15.17
C GLY A 142 5.26 -17.79 16.27
N ASP A 143 6.32 -18.52 15.91
CA ASP A 143 6.99 -19.45 16.81
C ASP A 143 8.00 -18.73 17.72
N VAL A 144 8.40 -19.37 18.82
CA VAL A 144 9.43 -18.85 19.72
C VAL A 144 10.72 -18.57 18.93
N GLY A 145 11.08 -17.29 18.79
CA GLY A 145 12.27 -16.84 18.07
C GLY A 145 11.99 -15.95 16.85
N ASP A 146 10.74 -15.78 16.41
CA ASP A 146 10.40 -14.78 15.41
C ASP A 146 10.44 -13.35 15.97
N ASP A 147 11.02 -12.42 15.20
CA ASP A 147 11.14 -11.00 15.55
C ASP A 147 10.18 -10.17 14.70
N TYR A 148 8.90 -10.13 15.09
CA TYR A 148 7.90 -9.28 14.44
C TYR A 148 8.01 -7.83 14.91
N ARG A 149 8.01 -6.90 13.96
CA ARG A 149 8.07 -5.46 14.24
C ARG A 149 6.95 -4.71 13.52
N VAL A 150 6.41 -3.69 14.19
CA VAL A 150 5.43 -2.78 13.59
C VAL A 150 6.14 -1.90 12.56
N ILE A 151 5.65 -1.96 11.33
CA ILE A 151 6.13 -1.15 10.20
C ILE A 151 5.07 -0.19 9.67
N GLY A 152 3.80 -0.38 10.04
CA GLY A 152 2.71 0.51 9.68
C GLY A 152 1.60 0.49 10.72
N LEU A 153 0.95 1.63 10.90
CA LEU A 153 -0.19 1.79 11.80
C LEU A 153 -1.16 2.80 11.17
N ARG A 154 -2.37 2.35 10.84
CA ARG A 154 -3.35 3.14 10.08
C ARG A 154 -4.71 3.07 10.76
N ALA A 155 -5.36 4.20 10.99
CA ALA A 155 -6.75 4.22 11.43
C ALA A 155 -7.66 3.70 10.30
N VAL A 156 -8.60 2.81 10.62
CA VAL A 156 -9.69 2.48 9.70
C VAL A 156 -10.68 3.64 9.76
N SER A 157 -10.95 4.27 8.60
CA SER A 157 -11.88 5.39 8.53
C SER A 157 -13.30 4.91 8.84
N GLU A 158 -13.82 5.21 10.03
CA GLU A 158 -15.21 4.88 10.44
C GLU A 158 -16.25 5.85 9.88
N ARG A 159 -15.78 6.97 9.35
CA ARG A 159 -16.59 7.94 8.59
C ARG A 159 -15.89 8.17 7.27
N PHE A 160 -16.62 7.95 6.19
CA PHE A 160 -16.17 8.37 4.87
C PHE A 160 -15.76 9.85 4.94
N ALA A 161 -14.56 10.17 4.46
CA ALA A 161 -14.20 11.54 4.16
C ALA A 161 -15.14 12.05 3.05
N ASP A 162 -16.24 12.67 3.47
CA ASP A 162 -17.41 13.10 2.67
C ASP A 162 -17.10 14.15 1.58
N SER A 163 -15.85 14.60 1.41
CA SER A 163 -15.56 15.67 0.46
C SER A 163 -15.44 15.22 -1.00
N TYR A 164 -15.47 13.91 -1.29
CA TYR A 164 -15.36 13.37 -2.67
C TYR A 164 -16.35 12.25 -3.01
N ASN A 165 -17.50 12.19 -2.31
CA ASN A 165 -18.54 11.15 -2.47
C ASN A 165 -19.43 11.26 -3.73
N SER A 166 -19.02 12.02 -4.74
CA SER A 166 -19.67 11.90 -6.05
C SER A 166 -19.13 10.65 -6.74
N THR A 167 -20.00 9.66 -6.98
CA THR A 167 -19.68 8.57 -7.91
C THR A 167 -19.22 9.21 -9.22
N PRO A 168 -17.98 8.95 -9.67
CA PRO A 168 -17.44 9.61 -10.85
C PRO A 168 -18.32 9.26 -12.06
N ASP A 169 -18.83 10.27 -12.77
CA ASP A 169 -19.61 10.04 -13.98
C ASP A 169 -18.72 9.44 -15.07
N LEU A 170 -18.86 8.13 -15.25
CA LEU A 170 -18.09 7.32 -16.18
C LEU A 170 -18.41 7.62 -17.64
N SER A 171 -19.49 8.36 -17.95
CA SER A 171 -19.85 8.73 -19.33
C SER A 171 -18.73 9.49 -20.05
N SER A 172 -17.91 10.22 -19.29
CA SER A 172 -16.74 10.97 -19.75
C SER A 172 -15.51 10.10 -20.12
N LEU A 173 -15.50 8.80 -19.78
CA LEU A 173 -14.41 7.86 -20.09
C LEU A 173 -14.49 7.28 -21.51
N SER A 174 -15.42 7.76 -22.34
CA SER A 174 -15.53 7.33 -23.74
C SER A 174 -14.31 7.83 -24.55
N LEU A 175 -13.22 7.08 -24.44
CA LEU A 175 -12.01 7.22 -25.24
C LEU A 175 -12.05 6.17 -26.35
N SER A 176 -12.16 6.66 -27.59
CA SER A 176 -11.98 5.96 -28.87
C SER A 176 -12.32 4.46 -28.88
N GLY A 177 -13.59 4.14 -29.17
CA GLY A 177 -14.00 2.86 -29.73
C GLY A 177 -14.63 1.84 -28.78
N TYR A 178 -14.70 2.10 -27.47
CA TYR A 178 -15.45 1.27 -26.52
C TYR A 178 -16.52 2.14 -25.82
N PRO A 179 -17.79 1.70 -25.77
CA PRO A 179 -18.80 2.43 -24.99
C PRO A 179 -18.39 2.45 -23.52
N ALA A 180 -18.63 3.59 -22.86
CA ALA A 180 -18.42 3.71 -21.42
C ALA A 180 -19.47 2.87 -20.68
N SER A 181 -19.20 1.58 -20.52
CA SER A 181 -19.94 0.72 -19.59
C SER A 181 -19.28 0.81 -18.22
N GLU A 182 -20.10 0.71 -17.17
CA GLU A 182 -19.61 0.59 -15.81
C GLU A 182 -18.67 -0.63 -15.70
N PRO A 183 -17.43 -0.46 -15.18
CA PRO A 183 -16.52 -1.59 -15.02
C PRO A 183 -17.10 -2.61 -14.05
N LEU A 184 -17.03 -3.90 -14.41
CA LEU A 184 -17.63 -5.00 -13.64
C LEU A 184 -16.59 -5.89 -12.95
N THR A 185 -15.31 -5.58 -13.13
CA THR A 185 -14.16 -6.35 -12.62
C THR A 185 -13.09 -5.39 -12.10
N ILE A 186 -12.24 -5.86 -11.19
CA ILE A 186 -11.11 -5.06 -10.69
C ILE A 186 -10.17 -4.65 -11.82
N VAL A 187 -9.88 -5.56 -12.77
CA VAL A 187 -9.04 -5.26 -13.94
C VAL A 187 -9.67 -4.20 -14.85
N SER A 188 -10.97 -4.26 -15.12
CA SER A 188 -11.64 -3.23 -15.92
C SER A 188 -11.68 -1.86 -15.20
N TYR A 189 -11.80 -1.84 -13.87
CA TYR A 189 -11.66 -0.61 -13.07
C TYR A 189 -10.23 -0.05 -13.10
N CYS A 190 -9.21 -0.89 -12.93
CA CYS A 190 -7.80 -0.49 -13.05
C CYS A 190 -7.53 0.16 -14.42
N ARG A 191 -8.09 -0.40 -15.49
CA ARG A 191 -8.03 0.21 -16.82
C ARG A 191 -8.73 1.56 -16.88
N ALA A 192 -9.93 1.70 -16.29
CA ALA A 192 -10.63 2.98 -16.24
C ALA A 192 -9.78 4.06 -15.52
N ILE A 193 -9.06 3.69 -14.45
CA ILE A 193 -8.12 4.56 -13.74
C ILE A 193 -6.97 4.98 -14.65
N LEU A 194 -6.33 4.04 -15.36
CA LEU A 194 -5.25 4.34 -16.31
C LEU A 194 -5.70 5.34 -17.39
N LEU A 195 -6.96 5.26 -17.82
CA LEU A 195 -7.54 6.11 -18.86
C LEU A 195 -8.28 7.35 -18.32
N ALA A 196 -8.23 7.60 -17.02
CA ALA A 196 -8.92 8.73 -16.41
C ALA A 196 -8.53 10.07 -17.07
N PRO A 197 -9.50 10.92 -17.45
CA PRO A 197 -9.25 12.14 -18.20
C PRO A 197 -8.51 13.22 -17.40
N THR A 198 -8.68 13.24 -16.07
CA THR A 198 -8.05 14.23 -15.20
C THR A 198 -7.45 13.57 -13.95
N PRO A 199 -6.47 14.21 -13.29
CA PRO A 199 -5.93 13.71 -12.03
C PRO A 199 -7.00 13.52 -10.95
N ALA A 200 -7.93 14.48 -10.83
CA ALA A 200 -9.04 14.38 -9.87
C ALA A 200 -9.96 13.19 -10.16
N PHE A 201 -10.25 12.92 -11.44
CA PHE A 201 -11.05 11.76 -11.82
C PHE A 201 -10.31 10.45 -11.55
N LYS A 202 -8.98 10.42 -11.76
CA LYS A 202 -8.13 9.26 -11.42
C LYS A 202 -8.18 8.94 -9.93
N VAL A 203 -8.05 9.97 -9.08
CA VAL A 203 -8.17 9.84 -7.62
C VAL A 203 -9.55 9.31 -7.24
N SER A 204 -10.62 9.90 -7.77
CA SER A 204 -11.99 9.47 -7.48
C SER A 204 -12.24 8.02 -7.87
N LEU A 205 -11.86 7.60 -9.08
CA LEU A 205 -11.97 6.21 -9.52
C LEU A 205 -11.17 5.24 -8.64
N THR A 206 -9.96 5.63 -8.24
CA THR A 206 -9.10 4.80 -7.39
C THR A 206 -9.77 4.57 -6.03
N ARG A 207 -10.30 5.63 -5.41
CA ARG A 207 -11.06 5.54 -4.15
C ARG A 207 -12.31 4.68 -4.29
N THR A 208 -13.06 4.85 -5.38
CA THR A 208 -14.25 4.04 -5.68
C THR A 208 -13.89 2.55 -5.80
N LEU A 209 -12.86 2.21 -6.58
CA LEU A 209 -12.40 0.83 -6.73
C LEU A 209 -12.02 0.21 -5.38
N VAL A 210 -11.23 0.92 -4.58
CA VAL A 210 -10.74 0.41 -3.29
C VAL A 210 -11.89 0.27 -2.31
N SER A 211 -12.84 1.21 -2.30
CA SER A 211 -14.07 1.11 -1.50
C SER A 211 -14.89 -0.12 -1.89
N LEU A 212 -15.17 -0.31 -3.19
CA LEU A 212 -15.94 -1.44 -3.71
C LEU A 212 -15.25 -2.78 -3.45
N PHE A 213 -13.91 -2.81 -3.52
CA PHE A 213 -13.13 -3.98 -3.17
C PHE A 213 -13.29 -4.31 -1.69
N ARG A 214 -12.99 -3.36 -0.78
CA ARG A 214 -13.02 -3.62 0.68
C ARG A 214 -14.42 -3.89 1.22
N SER A 215 -15.47 -3.33 0.61
CA SER A 215 -16.87 -3.60 0.99
C SER A 215 -17.38 -4.94 0.47
N GLY A 216 -16.59 -5.67 -0.32
CA GLY A 216 -17.03 -6.89 -0.98
C GLY A 216 -18.06 -6.68 -2.09
N SER A 217 -18.36 -5.44 -2.47
CA SER A 217 -19.30 -5.15 -3.57
C SER A 217 -18.74 -5.50 -4.95
N LEU A 218 -17.39 -5.52 -5.10
CA LEU A 218 -16.71 -5.95 -6.31
C LEU A 218 -15.79 -7.14 -6.03
N THR A 219 -16.26 -8.34 -6.35
CA THR A 219 -15.55 -9.61 -6.06
C THR A 219 -14.88 -10.25 -7.27
N ARG A 220 -15.17 -9.77 -8.48
CA ARG A 220 -14.61 -10.33 -9.72
C ARG A 220 -13.27 -9.67 -10.05
N LEU A 221 -12.19 -10.45 -10.05
CA LEU A 221 -10.85 -9.94 -10.40
C LEU A 221 -10.80 -9.51 -11.87
N ALA A 222 -11.15 -10.42 -12.78
CA ALA A 222 -11.09 -10.22 -14.23
C ALA A 222 -12.14 -11.09 -14.95
N ASP A 223 -12.46 -10.70 -16.18
CA ASP A 223 -13.25 -11.45 -17.15
C ASP A 223 -12.65 -11.24 -18.55
N PRO A 224 -11.78 -12.14 -19.04
CA PRO A 224 -11.13 -11.98 -20.34
C PRO A 224 -12.09 -11.89 -21.54
N SER A 225 -13.37 -12.26 -21.37
CA SER A 225 -14.36 -12.18 -22.45
C SER A 225 -15.01 -10.80 -22.57
N THR A 226 -15.00 -10.01 -21.50
CA THR A 226 -15.63 -8.68 -21.45
C THR A 226 -14.65 -7.55 -21.12
N ASP A 227 -13.54 -7.87 -20.45
CA ASP A 227 -12.53 -6.89 -20.06
C ASP A 227 -11.84 -6.33 -21.31
N PRO A 228 -11.76 -4.99 -21.46
CA PRO A 228 -11.12 -4.40 -22.62
C PRO A 228 -9.60 -4.60 -22.56
N PRO A 229 -8.90 -4.54 -23.70
CA PRO A 229 -7.45 -4.69 -23.73
C PRO A 229 -6.76 -3.63 -22.87
N HIS A 230 -5.68 -4.07 -22.20
CA HIS A 230 -4.84 -3.20 -21.38
C HIS A 230 -4.26 -2.07 -22.26
N PRO A 231 -4.34 -0.79 -21.84
CA PRO A 231 -3.80 0.32 -22.62
C PRO A 231 -2.27 0.24 -22.69
N TYR A 232 -1.69 0.78 -23.77
CA TYR A 232 -0.23 0.87 -23.90
C TYR A 232 0.35 1.88 -22.89
N GLU A 233 -0.30 3.03 -22.73
CA GLU A 233 0.09 4.06 -21.76
C GLU A 233 -1.14 4.68 -21.08
N PRO A 234 -0.99 5.20 -19.84
CA PRO A 234 -2.02 5.96 -19.16
C PRO A 234 -2.36 7.22 -19.93
N TYR A 235 -3.64 7.56 -19.94
CA TYR A 235 -4.09 8.79 -20.54
C TYR A 235 -3.62 10.00 -19.70
N ARG A 236 -3.22 11.06 -20.40
CA ARG A 236 -2.90 12.37 -19.83
C ARG A 236 -3.55 13.43 -20.72
N ALA A 237 -4.60 14.08 -20.21
CA ALA A 237 -5.26 15.13 -20.98
C ALA A 237 -4.32 16.31 -21.27
N PRO A 238 -4.41 16.91 -22.47
CA PRO A 238 -3.93 18.26 -22.72
C PRO A 238 -4.55 19.24 -21.70
N PRO A 239 -3.83 20.27 -21.19
CA PRO A 239 -2.58 20.82 -21.70
C PRO A 239 -1.31 20.28 -21.01
N THR A 240 -1.36 19.11 -20.36
CA THR A 240 -0.19 18.56 -19.64
C THR A 240 1.00 18.40 -20.60
N VAL A 241 2.03 19.23 -20.43
CA VAL A 241 3.25 19.15 -21.24
C VAL A 241 4.16 18.08 -20.66
N VAL A 242 4.22 16.92 -21.33
CA VAL A 242 5.15 15.84 -20.99
C VAL A 242 6.46 16.08 -21.75
N VAL A 243 7.57 16.14 -21.01
CA VAL A 243 8.93 16.28 -21.56
C VAL A 243 9.76 15.05 -21.26
N ALA A 244 10.79 14.81 -22.07
CA ALA A 244 11.75 13.74 -21.84
C ALA A 244 12.46 13.89 -20.48
N SER A 245 12.88 12.76 -19.90
CA SER A 245 13.67 12.75 -18.66
C SER A 245 14.91 13.66 -18.78
N GLY A 246 15.20 14.43 -17.74
CA GLY A 246 16.32 15.38 -17.72
C GLY A 246 16.09 16.71 -18.45
N LYS A 247 14.92 16.94 -19.08
CA LYS A 247 14.57 18.21 -19.74
C LYS A 247 13.72 19.16 -18.87
N THR A 248 13.40 18.78 -17.64
CA THR A 248 12.73 19.65 -16.67
C THR A 248 13.73 20.65 -16.05
N LYS A 249 13.25 21.85 -15.66
CA LYS A 249 14.10 22.84 -14.97
C LYS A 249 14.61 22.27 -13.65
N THR A 250 15.84 22.60 -13.28
CA THR A 250 16.48 22.12 -12.03
C THR A 250 15.59 22.37 -10.83
N LEU A 251 15.17 21.30 -10.16
CA LEU A 251 14.45 21.34 -8.88
C LEU A 251 15.32 22.12 -7.89
N GLY A 252 14.94 23.37 -7.57
CA GLY A 252 15.73 24.16 -6.63
C GLY A 252 15.76 23.49 -5.25
N LYS A 253 16.62 23.95 -4.34
CA LYS A 253 16.84 23.32 -3.03
C LYS A 253 15.69 23.46 -2.01
N GLY A 254 14.52 23.95 -2.41
CA GLY A 254 13.35 24.13 -1.53
C GLY A 254 13.44 25.31 -0.55
N GLY A 255 14.46 26.16 -0.67
CA GLY A 255 14.64 27.30 0.25
C GLY A 255 13.63 28.43 0.04
N THR A 256 13.17 28.66 -1.19
CA THR A 256 12.19 29.69 -1.53
C THR A 256 10.82 29.08 -1.82
N VAL A 257 9.73 29.84 -1.66
CA VAL A 257 8.36 29.41 -1.99
C VAL A 257 8.27 28.87 -3.42
N ALA A 258 8.83 29.60 -4.39
CA ALA A 258 8.86 29.17 -5.79
C ALA A 258 9.69 27.90 -6.04
N SER A 259 10.70 27.64 -5.21
CA SER A 259 11.46 26.38 -5.27
C SER A 259 10.69 25.23 -4.62
N ARG A 260 9.96 25.46 -3.53
CA ARG A 260 9.13 24.44 -2.87
C ARG A 260 7.98 24.02 -3.74
N ALA A 261 7.25 24.96 -4.33
CA ALA A 261 6.16 24.62 -5.24
C ALA A 261 6.63 23.82 -6.47
N ARG A 262 7.83 24.05 -7.00
CA ARG A 262 8.41 23.19 -8.06
C ARG A 262 8.74 21.78 -7.58
N MET A 263 9.23 21.66 -6.35
CA MET A 263 9.50 20.37 -5.72
C MET A 263 8.20 19.58 -5.47
N LEU A 264 7.19 20.23 -4.88
CA LEU A 264 5.89 19.62 -4.63
C LEU A 264 5.16 19.25 -5.93
N HIS A 265 5.29 20.05 -6.99
CA HIS A 265 4.71 19.72 -8.29
C HIS A 265 5.35 18.46 -8.88
N ALA A 266 6.68 18.31 -8.76
CA ALA A 266 7.36 17.10 -9.21
C ALA A 266 6.98 15.88 -8.38
N LEU A 267 6.85 16.01 -7.04
CA LEU A 267 6.36 14.95 -6.17
C LEU A 267 4.93 14.57 -6.54
N ALA A 268 4.02 15.53 -6.71
CA ALA A 268 2.65 15.25 -7.13
C ALA A 268 2.60 14.51 -8.48
N ASN A 269 3.49 14.84 -9.42
CA ASN A 269 3.58 14.08 -10.68
C ASN A 269 4.08 12.64 -10.45
N ILE A 270 5.00 12.43 -9.51
CA ILE A 270 5.45 11.09 -9.11
C ILE A 270 4.27 10.31 -8.54
N GLU A 271 3.51 10.88 -7.59
CA GLU A 271 2.38 10.15 -6.98
C GLU A 271 1.29 9.83 -8.00
N LEU A 272 1.03 10.74 -8.95
CA LEU A 272 0.07 10.48 -10.02
C LEU A 272 0.51 9.30 -10.92
N TRP A 273 1.82 9.17 -11.18
CA TRP A 273 2.37 7.99 -11.85
C TRP A 273 2.34 6.75 -10.94
N ALA A 274 2.52 6.91 -9.63
CA ALA A 274 2.50 5.81 -8.67
C ALA A 274 1.10 5.17 -8.60
N ILE A 275 0.01 5.96 -8.66
CA ILE A 275 -1.36 5.43 -8.83
C ILE A 275 -1.43 4.54 -10.08
N ASP A 276 -0.94 5.02 -11.23
CA ASP A 276 -0.96 4.25 -12.48
C ASP A 276 -0.13 2.98 -12.39
N LEU A 277 1.06 3.07 -11.79
CA LEU A 277 1.94 1.92 -11.61
C LEU A 277 1.28 0.87 -10.71
N ALA A 278 0.66 1.28 -9.60
CA ALA A 278 -0.01 0.38 -8.68
C ALA A 278 -1.16 -0.38 -9.34
N VAL A 279 -2.04 0.32 -10.09
CA VAL A 279 -3.13 -0.35 -10.81
C VAL A 279 -2.64 -1.15 -12.04
N ASP A 280 -1.51 -0.78 -12.65
CA ASP A 280 -0.87 -1.57 -13.72
C ASP A 280 -0.28 -2.89 -13.19
N HIS A 281 0.25 -2.93 -11.96
CA HIS A 281 0.66 -4.20 -11.33
C HIS A 281 -0.52 -5.19 -11.29
N ILE A 282 -1.72 -4.70 -10.95
CA ILE A 282 -2.92 -5.53 -10.90
C ILE A 282 -3.38 -5.88 -12.31
N ALA A 283 -3.67 -4.89 -13.14
CA ALA A 283 -4.30 -5.09 -14.44
C ALA A 283 -3.45 -5.91 -15.41
N ARG A 284 -2.13 -5.83 -15.31
CA ARG A 284 -1.20 -6.52 -16.21
C ARG A 284 -0.84 -7.92 -15.75
N PHE A 285 -0.78 -8.15 -14.43
CA PHE A 285 -0.26 -9.39 -13.87
C PHE A 285 -1.31 -10.19 -13.09
N TYR A 286 -2.61 -9.90 -13.27
CA TYR A 286 -3.71 -10.59 -12.57
C TYR A 286 -3.74 -12.11 -12.80
N ASP A 287 -3.21 -12.60 -13.93
CA ASP A 287 -3.17 -14.03 -14.26
C ASP A 287 -1.81 -14.70 -14.00
N TRP A 288 -0.85 -13.93 -13.47
CA TRP A 288 0.51 -14.41 -13.20
C TRP A 288 0.51 -15.60 -12.23
N ARG A 289 1.38 -16.57 -12.47
CA ARG A 289 1.48 -17.79 -11.69
C ARG A 289 2.82 -17.93 -10.97
N LEU A 290 2.72 -18.43 -9.75
CA LEU A 290 3.80 -18.77 -8.83
C LEU A 290 4.34 -20.15 -9.20
N GLY A 291 5.45 -20.20 -9.93
CA GLY A 291 6.10 -21.48 -10.28
C GLY A 291 7.25 -21.36 -11.28
N ASP A 292 7.24 -20.34 -12.14
CA ASP A 292 8.35 -20.06 -13.05
C ASP A 292 8.55 -18.54 -13.24
N LEU A 293 9.70 -18.19 -13.86
CA LEU A 293 10.06 -16.80 -14.14
C LEU A 293 9.17 -16.15 -15.20
N GLU A 294 8.42 -16.94 -15.98
CA GLU A 294 7.52 -16.47 -17.04
C GLU A 294 6.07 -16.26 -16.55
N GLY A 295 5.75 -16.68 -15.33
CA GLY A 295 4.41 -16.54 -14.76
C GLY A 295 3.37 -17.48 -15.36
N LYS A 296 3.78 -18.58 -16.00
CA LYS A 296 2.89 -19.48 -16.76
C LYS A 296 2.54 -20.77 -16.04
N LYS A 297 3.36 -21.19 -15.05
CA LYS A 297 3.18 -22.45 -14.33
C LYS A 297 2.94 -22.23 -12.85
N GLY A 298 2.26 -23.20 -12.24
CA GLY A 298 1.98 -23.24 -10.81
C GLY A 298 0.70 -22.50 -10.40
N LYS A 299 0.66 -22.10 -9.13
CA LYS A 299 -0.53 -21.53 -8.49
C LYS A 299 -0.72 -20.09 -8.96
N LYS A 300 -1.96 -19.66 -9.26
CA LYS A 300 -2.23 -18.24 -9.54
C LYS A 300 -1.81 -17.37 -8.34
N MET A 301 -1.36 -16.15 -8.63
CA MET A 301 -1.15 -15.12 -7.60
C MET A 301 -2.43 -14.93 -6.78
N GLY A 302 -2.28 -14.80 -5.46
CA GLY A 302 -3.41 -14.70 -4.52
C GLY A 302 -4.00 -13.29 -4.45
N TRP A 303 -5.17 -13.18 -3.79
CA TRP A 303 -5.87 -11.91 -3.54
C TRP A 303 -5.05 -10.91 -2.72
N GLU A 304 -4.12 -11.37 -1.88
CA GLU A 304 -3.18 -10.52 -1.14
C GLU A 304 -2.44 -9.54 -2.06
N PHE A 305 -1.95 -9.99 -3.22
CA PHE A 305 -1.27 -9.12 -4.20
C PHE A 305 -2.19 -7.99 -4.69
N VAL A 306 -3.45 -8.31 -4.97
CA VAL A 306 -4.43 -7.33 -5.40
C VAL A 306 -4.73 -6.34 -4.27
N ALA A 307 -4.95 -6.85 -3.05
CA ALA A 307 -5.24 -6.02 -1.88
C ALA A 307 -4.09 -5.04 -1.58
N ASP A 308 -2.85 -5.50 -1.65
CA ASP A 308 -1.67 -4.68 -1.38
C ASP A 308 -1.49 -3.58 -2.41
N PHE A 309 -1.57 -3.88 -3.71
CA PHE A 309 -1.42 -2.86 -4.75
C PHE A 309 -2.64 -1.94 -4.84
N LEU A 310 -3.84 -2.38 -4.42
CA LEU A 310 -4.99 -1.49 -4.24
C LEU A 310 -4.77 -0.52 -3.08
N LYS A 311 -4.18 -0.99 -1.98
CA LYS A 311 -3.78 -0.12 -0.87
C LYS A 311 -2.75 0.91 -1.32
N VAL A 312 -1.68 0.49 -2.00
CA VAL A 312 -0.68 1.40 -2.58
C VAL A 312 -1.37 2.43 -3.47
N ALA A 313 -2.24 2.02 -4.40
CA ALA A 313 -2.96 2.95 -5.28
C ALA A 313 -3.79 3.99 -4.49
N GLU A 314 -4.46 3.59 -3.41
CA GLU A 314 -5.21 4.51 -2.54
C GLU A 314 -4.30 5.50 -1.80
N ASP A 315 -3.22 5.01 -1.22
CA ASP A 315 -2.24 5.83 -0.52
C ASP A 315 -1.59 6.84 -1.48
N GLU A 316 -1.26 6.45 -2.71
CA GLU A 316 -0.76 7.38 -3.73
C GLU A 316 -1.81 8.39 -4.20
N ALA A 317 -3.08 7.99 -4.28
CA ALA A 317 -4.17 8.91 -4.55
C ALA A 317 -4.32 9.95 -3.42
N LYS A 318 -4.15 9.54 -2.17
CA LYS A 318 -4.10 10.43 -0.99
C LYS A 318 -2.89 11.36 -1.05
N HIS A 319 -1.69 10.84 -1.34
CA HIS A 319 -0.46 11.62 -1.46
C HIS A 319 -0.59 12.71 -2.53
N PHE A 320 -1.08 12.33 -3.72
CA PHE A 320 -1.37 13.26 -4.80
C PHE A 320 -2.32 14.38 -4.34
N SER A 321 -3.43 14.03 -3.69
CA SER A 321 -4.41 15.01 -3.20
C SER A 321 -3.82 15.99 -2.20
N LEU A 322 -3.04 15.51 -1.22
CA LEU A 322 -2.38 16.37 -0.22
C LEU A 322 -1.38 17.33 -0.87
N LEU A 323 -0.60 16.84 -1.83
CA LEU A 323 0.37 17.68 -2.55
C LEU A 323 -0.32 18.69 -3.48
N ALA A 324 -1.39 18.29 -4.16
CA ALA A 324 -2.18 19.16 -5.03
C ALA A 324 -2.85 20.30 -4.23
N GLU A 325 -3.45 19.98 -3.09
CA GLU A 325 -4.01 20.98 -2.17
C GLU A 325 -2.92 21.96 -1.70
N ARG A 326 -1.76 21.43 -1.29
CA ARG A 326 -0.65 22.28 -0.84
C ARG A 326 -0.10 23.16 -1.96
N LEU A 327 -0.11 22.68 -3.21
CA LEU A 327 0.29 23.45 -4.38
C LEU A 327 -0.66 24.62 -4.67
N ASP A 328 -1.97 24.41 -4.50
CA ASP A 328 -2.98 25.44 -4.65
C ASP A 328 -2.80 26.54 -3.59
N GLU A 329 -2.55 26.17 -2.33
CA GLU A 329 -2.23 27.11 -1.25
C GLU A 329 -0.98 27.96 -1.54
N LEU A 330 0.00 27.41 -2.26
CA LEU A 330 1.21 28.11 -2.69
C LEU A 330 1.04 28.90 -4.00
N GLY A 331 -0.18 28.94 -4.56
CA GLY A 331 -0.52 29.67 -5.78
C GLY A 331 0.07 29.07 -7.05
N ARG A 332 0.35 27.76 -7.07
CA ARG A 332 0.90 27.04 -8.22
C ARG A 332 0.21 25.68 -8.42
N PRO A 333 -0.99 25.66 -9.04
CA PRO A 333 -1.75 24.43 -9.20
C PRO A 333 -0.97 23.34 -9.93
N TYR A 334 -1.33 22.08 -9.67
CA TYR A 334 -0.80 20.95 -10.42
C TYR A 334 -1.06 21.12 -11.94
N GLY A 335 -0.13 20.62 -12.76
CA GLY A 335 -0.16 20.82 -14.23
C GLY A 335 0.34 22.20 -14.72
N SER A 336 0.66 23.15 -13.81
CA SER A 336 1.23 24.45 -14.18
C SER A 336 2.70 24.41 -14.64
N LEU A 337 3.38 23.27 -14.48
CA LEU A 337 4.76 23.04 -14.88
C LEU A 337 4.86 21.76 -15.74
N PRO A 338 5.88 21.65 -16.62
CA PRO A 338 6.10 20.43 -17.39
C PRO A 338 6.40 19.24 -16.50
N VAL A 339 5.91 18.07 -16.90
CA VAL A 339 6.10 16.78 -16.22
C VAL A 339 6.94 15.83 -17.07
N HIS A 340 7.51 14.78 -16.48
CA HIS A 340 8.19 13.72 -17.22
C HIS A 340 7.53 12.36 -17.00
N ALA A 341 7.75 11.43 -17.93
CA ALA A 341 7.15 10.08 -17.94
C ALA A 341 8.14 8.95 -17.58
N GLY A 342 9.33 9.27 -17.04
CA GLY A 342 10.39 8.27 -16.81
C GLY A 342 10.00 7.05 -15.96
N LEU A 343 9.03 7.19 -15.04
CA LEU A 343 8.50 6.05 -14.28
C LEU A 343 7.73 5.07 -15.19
N TRP A 344 6.91 5.58 -16.10
CA TRP A 344 6.17 4.75 -17.05
C TRP A 344 7.06 4.12 -18.11
N GLU A 345 8.13 4.81 -18.51
CA GLU A 345 9.15 4.21 -19.39
C GLU A 345 9.75 2.95 -18.76
N SER A 346 10.04 2.98 -17.46
CA SER A 346 10.50 1.80 -16.71
C SER A 346 9.42 0.71 -16.64
N ALA A 347 8.15 1.10 -16.50
CA ALA A 347 7.01 0.19 -16.50
C ALA A 347 6.87 -0.54 -17.84
N LEU A 348 6.97 0.17 -18.95
CA LEU A 348 6.92 -0.41 -20.30
C LEU A 348 8.06 -1.40 -20.51
N GLN A 349 9.29 -1.05 -20.12
CA GLN A 349 10.45 -1.93 -20.25
C GLN A 349 10.32 -3.23 -19.46
N THR A 350 9.63 -3.19 -18.32
CA THR A 350 9.43 -4.34 -17.42
C THR A 350 8.08 -5.03 -17.59
N SER A 351 7.25 -4.59 -18.56
CA SER A 351 5.87 -5.06 -18.75
C SER A 351 5.72 -6.56 -19.03
N HIS A 352 6.81 -7.24 -19.39
CA HIS A 352 6.84 -8.66 -19.75
C HIS A 352 7.15 -9.59 -18.57
N SER A 353 7.57 -9.05 -17.41
CA SER A 353 8.02 -9.85 -16.27
C SER A 353 7.64 -9.21 -14.95
N LEU A 354 6.87 -9.91 -14.12
CA LEU A 354 6.50 -9.42 -12.80
C LEU A 354 7.74 -9.27 -11.89
N PHE A 355 8.75 -10.15 -12.03
CA PHE A 355 10.02 -10.01 -11.32
C PHE A 355 10.74 -8.72 -11.69
N ALA A 356 10.86 -8.43 -12.99
CA ALA A 356 11.46 -7.19 -13.47
C ALA A 356 10.67 -5.98 -12.97
N ARG A 357 9.34 -6.05 -13.04
CA ARG A 357 8.45 -4.99 -12.63
C ARG A 357 8.60 -4.66 -11.15
N LEU A 358 8.50 -5.65 -10.26
CA LEU A 358 8.64 -5.46 -8.83
C LEU A 358 10.05 -4.97 -8.46
N ALA A 359 11.10 -5.51 -9.07
CA ALA A 359 12.47 -5.07 -8.82
C ALA A 359 12.66 -3.58 -9.16
N ILE A 360 12.24 -3.15 -10.35
CA ILE A 360 12.48 -1.78 -10.79
C ILE A 360 11.51 -0.79 -10.15
N VAL A 361 10.21 -1.08 -10.15
CA VAL A 361 9.20 -0.13 -9.72
C VAL A 361 9.03 -0.18 -8.20
N ALA A 362 8.68 -1.35 -7.65
CA ALA A 362 8.32 -1.47 -6.24
C ALA A 362 9.52 -1.47 -5.27
N LEU A 363 10.73 -1.75 -5.75
CA LEU A 363 11.92 -1.88 -4.90
C LEU A 363 13.03 -0.87 -5.18
N VAL A 364 13.18 -0.37 -6.42
CA VAL A 364 14.15 0.69 -6.75
C VAL A 364 13.50 2.07 -6.74
N HIS A 365 12.43 2.27 -7.52
CA HIS A 365 11.77 3.58 -7.61
C HIS A 365 11.04 3.93 -6.32
N GLU A 366 10.27 3.02 -5.74
CA GLU A 366 9.56 3.24 -4.48
C GLU A 366 10.53 3.55 -3.32
N ALA A 367 11.61 2.76 -3.19
CA ALA A 367 12.60 2.95 -2.14
C ALA A 367 13.35 4.30 -2.25
N ARG A 368 13.24 5.01 -3.39
CA ARG A 368 13.80 6.36 -3.54
C ARG A 368 13.07 7.37 -2.65
N GLY A 369 11.75 7.22 -2.44
CA GLY A 369 10.96 8.07 -1.54
C GLY A 369 11.50 8.04 -0.11
N LEU A 370 11.83 6.84 0.38
CA LEU A 370 12.44 6.64 1.71
C LEU A 370 13.76 7.38 1.92
N ASP A 371 14.57 7.52 0.86
CA ASP A 371 15.85 8.22 0.90
C ASP A 371 15.68 9.74 0.87
N THR A 372 14.77 10.22 0.02
CA THR A 372 14.69 11.66 -0.29
C THR A 372 13.79 12.44 0.66
N ASN A 373 12.69 11.85 1.13
CA ASN A 373 11.66 12.54 1.91
C ASN A 373 12.21 13.14 3.22
N PRO A 374 13.02 12.44 4.04
CA PRO A 374 13.55 13.01 5.28
C PRO A 374 14.35 14.31 5.09
N THR A 375 15.11 14.38 3.99
CA THR A 375 15.88 15.59 3.64
C THR A 375 14.96 16.74 3.25
N GLN A 376 13.88 16.47 2.51
CA GLN A 376 12.92 17.50 2.09
C GLN A 376 12.09 18.00 3.27
N ILE A 377 11.64 17.11 4.16
CA ILE A 377 10.95 17.45 5.41
C ILE A 377 11.78 18.42 6.24
N LYS A 378 13.05 18.07 6.50
CA LYS A 378 13.97 18.93 7.26
C LYS A 378 14.16 20.31 6.60
N ARG A 379 14.23 20.36 5.27
CA ARG A 379 14.36 21.62 4.53
C ARG A 379 13.11 22.49 4.64
N CYS A 380 11.92 21.91 4.54
CA CYS A 380 10.66 22.64 4.70
C CYS A 380 10.56 23.25 6.10
N ARG A 381 10.86 22.49 7.15
CA ARG A 381 10.91 22.99 8.53
C ARG A 381 11.91 24.13 8.72
N ASN A 382 13.14 23.95 8.24
CA ASN A 382 14.17 24.99 8.32
C ASN A 382 13.77 26.28 7.58
N ALA A 383 12.87 26.19 6.59
CA ALA A 383 12.33 27.33 5.87
C ALA A 383 11.03 27.88 6.49
N GLY A 384 10.60 27.40 7.65
CA GLY A 384 9.39 27.82 8.35
C GLY A 384 8.08 27.31 7.71
N ASP A 385 8.15 26.29 6.85
CA ASP A 385 7.00 25.74 6.13
C ASP A 385 6.57 24.40 6.78
N GLU A 386 6.02 24.50 7.99
CA GLU A 386 5.62 23.33 8.78
C GLU A 386 4.51 22.54 8.08
N ARG A 387 3.55 23.23 7.46
CA ARG A 387 2.45 22.59 6.74
C ARG A 387 2.93 21.63 5.65
N THR A 388 3.95 22.03 4.88
CA THR A 388 4.54 21.13 3.87
C THR A 388 5.31 19.98 4.51
N ALA A 389 5.98 20.21 5.65
CA ALA A 389 6.69 19.16 6.35
C ALA A 389 5.73 18.06 6.85
N GLU A 390 4.59 18.45 7.44
CA GLU A 390 3.53 17.52 7.87
C GLU A 390 2.99 16.67 6.71
N VAL A 391 2.72 17.29 5.55
CA VAL A 391 2.27 16.55 4.35
C VAL A 391 3.30 15.49 3.93
N LEU A 392 4.58 15.86 3.89
CA LEU A 392 5.66 14.93 3.51
C LEU A 392 5.90 13.83 4.55
N GLU A 393 5.57 14.07 5.82
CA GLU A 393 5.66 13.05 6.86
C GLU A 393 4.57 11.99 6.75
N VAL A 394 3.35 12.37 6.37
CA VAL A 394 2.29 11.42 6.04
C VAL A 394 2.76 10.52 4.89
N ILE A 395 3.21 11.12 3.79
CA ILE A 395 3.71 10.38 2.62
C ILE A 395 4.84 9.44 3.01
N HIS A 396 5.85 9.93 3.73
CA HIS A 396 7.00 9.11 4.13
C HIS A 396 6.63 7.90 5.01
N ALA A 397 5.58 8.01 5.84
CA ALA A 397 5.14 6.90 6.66
C ALA A 397 4.52 5.77 5.82
N ASP A 398 3.78 6.11 4.78
CA ASP A 398 3.10 5.13 3.92
C ASP A 398 4.06 4.43 2.96
N GLU A 399 5.03 5.16 2.41
CA GLU A 399 6.12 4.69 1.53
C GLU A 399 6.86 3.47 2.08
N LEU A 400 7.05 3.40 3.40
CA LEU A 400 7.69 2.26 4.05
C LEU A 400 6.88 0.99 3.80
N THR A 401 5.55 1.08 3.96
CA THR A 401 4.66 -0.07 3.74
C THR A 401 4.54 -0.44 2.27
N HIS A 402 4.72 0.49 1.34
CA HIS A 402 4.72 0.22 -0.10
C HIS A 402 5.95 -0.59 -0.52
N VAL A 403 7.14 -0.14 -0.11
CA VAL A 403 8.40 -0.88 -0.34
C VAL A 403 8.34 -2.25 0.30
N ALA A 404 7.79 -2.34 1.52
CA ALA A 404 7.58 -3.63 2.19
C ALA A 404 6.67 -4.55 1.38
N ALA A 405 5.52 -4.06 0.88
CA ALA A 405 4.63 -4.86 0.04
C ALA A 405 5.35 -5.40 -1.20
N GLY A 406 6.12 -4.54 -1.90
CA GLY A 406 6.97 -4.94 -3.02
C GLY A 406 7.98 -6.03 -2.64
N HIS A 407 8.67 -5.86 -1.51
CA HIS A 407 9.66 -6.81 -1.00
C HIS A 407 9.04 -8.17 -0.69
N ARG A 408 7.89 -8.20 -0.01
CA ARG A 408 7.16 -9.44 0.28
C ARG A 408 6.80 -10.19 -0.98
N HIS A 409 6.18 -9.54 -1.96
CA HIS A 409 5.77 -10.22 -3.19
C HIS A 409 6.96 -10.71 -3.99
N PHE A 410 8.04 -9.92 -4.07
CA PHE A 410 9.27 -10.34 -4.74
C PHE A 410 9.88 -11.58 -4.07
N THR A 411 9.99 -11.58 -2.74
CA THR A 411 10.53 -12.70 -1.96
C THR A 411 9.64 -13.95 -2.07
N ARG A 412 8.31 -13.79 -1.99
CA ARG A 412 7.35 -14.89 -2.16
C ARG A 412 7.43 -15.51 -3.55
N LEU A 413 7.59 -14.67 -4.58
CA LEU A 413 7.80 -15.14 -5.95
C LEU A 413 9.09 -15.96 -6.06
N CYS A 414 10.20 -15.50 -5.46
CA CYS A 414 11.47 -16.23 -5.45
C CYS A 414 11.36 -17.58 -4.74
N ALA A 415 10.68 -17.61 -3.59
CA ALA A 415 10.46 -18.83 -2.81
C ALA A 415 9.56 -19.86 -3.52
N ALA A 416 8.64 -19.39 -4.37
CA ALA A 416 7.72 -20.25 -5.12
C ALA A 416 8.30 -20.80 -6.44
N LEU A 417 9.52 -20.43 -6.82
CA LEU A 417 10.20 -21.00 -7.98
C LEU A 417 10.63 -22.46 -7.69
N ASP A 418 10.79 -23.25 -8.75
CA ASP A 418 11.33 -24.61 -8.68
C ASP A 418 12.57 -24.74 -9.60
N PRO A 419 13.80 -24.76 -9.04
CA PRO A 419 14.11 -24.62 -7.61
C PRO A 419 13.92 -23.18 -7.10
N PRO A 420 13.76 -22.97 -5.77
CA PRO A 420 13.67 -21.64 -5.18
C PRO A 420 14.91 -20.79 -5.48
N ALA A 421 14.72 -19.49 -5.70
CA ALA A 421 15.81 -18.55 -5.96
C ALA A 421 16.12 -17.69 -4.72
N ASP A 422 17.37 -17.29 -4.58
CA ASP A 422 17.77 -16.24 -3.63
C ASP A 422 17.21 -14.87 -4.08
N PRO A 423 16.38 -14.18 -3.26
CA PRO A 423 15.77 -12.91 -3.63
C PRO A 423 16.79 -11.82 -3.96
N VAL A 424 17.87 -11.71 -3.18
CA VAL A 424 18.88 -10.66 -3.37
C VAL A 424 19.57 -10.85 -4.72
N THR A 425 20.01 -12.07 -5.02
CA THR A 425 20.67 -12.42 -6.28
C THR A 425 19.75 -12.15 -7.47
N LEU A 426 18.49 -12.59 -7.40
CA LEU A 426 17.54 -12.39 -8.49
C LEU A 426 17.22 -10.90 -8.68
N PHE A 427 16.97 -10.16 -7.60
CA PHE A 427 16.73 -8.72 -7.63
C PHE A 427 17.87 -7.97 -8.30
N ARG A 428 19.12 -8.21 -7.85
CA ARG A 428 20.31 -7.56 -8.43
C ARG A 428 20.46 -7.90 -9.91
N GLY A 429 20.11 -9.12 -10.32
CA GLY A 429 20.05 -9.54 -11.72
C GLY A 429 19.02 -8.73 -12.52
N GLN A 430 17.79 -8.62 -12.02
CA GLN A 430 16.72 -7.83 -12.65
C GLN A 430 17.11 -6.35 -12.78
N VAL A 431 17.71 -5.76 -11.73
CA VAL A 431 18.19 -4.37 -11.78
C VAL A 431 19.34 -4.22 -12.78
N ALA A 432 20.30 -5.16 -12.79
CA ALA A 432 21.41 -5.13 -13.73
C ALA A 432 20.95 -5.18 -15.20
N GLU A 433 19.83 -5.83 -15.50
CA GLU A 433 19.30 -5.98 -16.85
C GLU A 433 18.36 -4.83 -17.24
N HIS A 434 17.49 -4.39 -16.33
CA HIS A 434 16.35 -3.53 -16.66
C HIS A 434 16.43 -2.11 -16.10
N PHE A 435 17.39 -1.79 -15.23
CA PHE A 435 17.60 -0.43 -14.74
C PHE A 435 18.65 0.31 -15.57
N TYR A 436 18.51 1.63 -15.71
CA TYR A 436 19.50 2.49 -16.36
C TYR A 436 20.31 3.26 -15.31
N GLY A 437 21.62 3.09 -15.34
CA GLY A 437 22.54 3.80 -14.47
C GLY A 437 22.72 3.17 -13.08
N ALA A 438 23.31 3.92 -12.16
CA ALA A 438 23.58 3.45 -10.80
C ALA A 438 22.41 3.74 -9.87
N VAL A 439 22.12 2.81 -8.96
CA VAL A 439 21.27 3.11 -7.80
C VAL A 439 22.10 4.00 -6.86
N ARG A 440 21.76 5.29 -6.80
CA ARG A 440 22.57 6.31 -6.12
C ARG A 440 21.99 6.69 -4.76
N GLY A 441 22.85 6.71 -3.74
CA GLY A 441 22.55 7.27 -2.42
C GLY A 441 22.48 8.81 -2.38
N PRO A 442 22.47 9.42 -1.18
CA PRO A 442 22.55 8.75 0.13
C PRO A 442 21.31 7.88 0.40
N PHE A 443 21.51 6.74 1.04
CA PHE A 443 20.44 5.80 1.38
C PHE A 443 19.96 6.02 2.81
N ASN A 444 18.64 5.95 3.02
CA ASN A 444 18.08 5.85 4.35
C ASN A 444 18.12 4.38 4.80
N GLU A 445 19.30 3.93 5.25
CA GLU A 445 19.55 2.54 5.62
C GLU A 445 18.51 2.02 6.62
N LYS A 446 18.15 2.84 7.63
CA LYS A 446 17.22 2.46 8.68
C LYS A 446 15.82 2.14 8.15
N ASP A 447 15.26 3.00 7.29
CA ASP A 447 13.89 2.79 6.80
C ASP A 447 13.85 1.79 5.64
N ARG A 448 14.91 1.71 4.82
CA ARG A 448 15.08 0.61 3.85
C ARG A 448 15.12 -0.75 4.56
N GLU A 449 15.88 -0.88 5.65
CA GLU A 449 15.98 -2.11 6.42
C GLU A 449 14.61 -2.50 7.02
N LYS A 450 13.85 -1.52 7.55
CA LYS A 450 12.45 -1.73 8.00
C LYS A 450 11.54 -2.26 6.91
N ALA A 451 11.68 -1.76 5.69
CA ALA A 451 10.93 -2.25 4.54
C ALA A 451 11.46 -3.59 3.99
N GLY A 452 12.59 -4.09 4.50
CA GLY A 452 13.19 -5.37 4.13
C GLY A 452 14.38 -5.28 3.18
N LEU A 453 14.77 -4.08 2.76
CA LEU A 453 15.93 -3.86 1.90
C LEU A 453 17.18 -3.65 2.75
N GLY A 454 17.90 -4.74 3.00
CA GLY A 454 19.26 -4.71 3.53
C GLY A 454 20.26 -4.08 2.57
N ARG A 455 21.47 -3.77 3.04
CA ARG A 455 22.54 -3.14 2.23
C ARG A 455 22.94 -3.98 1.02
N ASP A 456 22.95 -5.30 1.17
CA ASP A 456 23.18 -6.30 0.13
C ASP A 456 22.25 -6.15 -1.09
N TRP A 457 21.04 -5.63 -0.91
CA TRP A 457 20.12 -5.36 -2.01
C TRP A 457 20.65 -4.27 -2.95
N TYR A 458 21.10 -3.12 -2.43
CA TYR A 458 21.29 -1.90 -3.24
C TYR A 458 22.74 -1.38 -3.27
N GLU A 459 23.63 -1.87 -2.43
CA GLU A 459 25.02 -1.42 -2.45
C GLU A 459 25.74 -1.82 -3.73
N ASP A 460 26.51 -0.86 -4.25
CA ASP A 460 27.24 -0.93 -5.50
C ASP A 460 26.41 -1.45 -6.69
N LEU A 461 25.09 -1.24 -6.64
CA LEU A 461 24.17 -1.74 -7.65
C LEU A 461 24.09 -0.81 -8.86
N LYS A 462 24.34 -1.37 -10.04
CA LYS A 462 24.31 -0.65 -11.31
C LYS A 462 23.55 -1.45 -12.36
N GLY A 463 22.63 -0.77 -13.01
CA GLY A 463 21.92 -1.24 -14.18
C GLY A 463 22.73 -1.06 -15.46
N ARG A 464 22.53 -1.98 -16.41
CA ARG A 464 23.08 -1.95 -17.77
C ARG A 464 21.97 -1.81 -18.82
N GLY A 465 20.74 -1.52 -18.39
CA GLY A 465 19.59 -1.38 -19.26
C GLY A 465 19.80 -0.28 -20.30
N VAL A 466 19.24 -0.47 -21.49
CA VAL A 466 19.32 0.50 -22.60
C VAL A 466 17.98 1.20 -22.74
N VAL A 467 17.97 2.53 -22.72
CA VAL A 467 16.77 3.32 -23.00
C VAL A 467 16.38 3.11 -24.47
N ARG A 468 15.25 2.43 -24.70
CA ARG A 468 14.67 2.30 -26.04
C ARG A 468 13.70 3.46 -26.26
N THR A 469 14.09 4.43 -27.07
CA THR A 469 13.18 5.47 -27.57
C THR A 469 12.41 4.96 -28.79
N ALA A 470 11.27 5.57 -29.08
CA ALA A 470 10.40 5.21 -30.21
C ALA A 470 11.07 5.33 -31.61
N GLU A 471 12.23 5.97 -31.69
CA GLU A 471 12.96 6.26 -32.93
C GLU A 471 14.17 5.33 -33.17
N GLY A 472 14.30 4.25 -32.40
CA GLY A 472 15.42 3.32 -32.51
C GLY A 472 16.53 3.60 -31.50
N LYS A 473 17.33 2.57 -31.23
CA LYS A 473 18.35 2.53 -30.16
C LYS A 473 19.25 3.76 -30.21
N VAL A 474 19.19 4.59 -29.18
CA VAL A 474 20.26 5.53 -28.85
C VAL A 474 20.91 5.03 -27.57
N GLU A 475 22.16 4.58 -27.66
CA GLU A 475 23.03 4.48 -26.49
C GLU A 475 23.24 5.89 -25.95
N VAL A 476 22.40 6.31 -25.01
CA VAL A 476 22.70 7.53 -24.26
C VAL A 476 23.76 7.14 -23.24
N GLN A 477 25.05 7.35 -23.58
CA GLN A 477 26.08 7.56 -22.58
C GLN A 477 25.80 8.93 -21.94
N LEU A 478 25.24 8.94 -20.73
CA LEU A 478 25.28 10.15 -19.92
C LEU A 478 26.64 10.18 -19.22
N GLU A 479 27.50 11.11 -19.66
CA GLU A 479 28.74 11.46 -18.99
C GLU A 479 28.45 11.93 -17.54
N GLN A 480 29.06 11.21 -16.59
CA GLN A 480 29.38 11.51 -15.18
C GLN A 480 28.29 12.08 -14.25
#